data_AF-A0A0F8ZY91-F1
#
_entry.id   AF-A0A0F8ZY91-F1
#
_cell.length_a   1.000
_cell.length_b   1.000
_cell.length_c   1.000
_cell.angle_alpha   90.00
_cell.angle_beta   90.00
_cell.angle_gamma   90.00
#
_symmetry.space_group_name_H-M   'P 1'
#
loop_
_entity.id
_entity.type
_entity.pdbx_description
1 polymer ?
#
loop_
_entity_poly.entity_id
_entity_poly.type
_entity_poly.pdbx_seq_one_letter_code
_entity_poly.pdbx_strand_id
1 'polypeptide(L)' 'MTDIHTRAREQADGLDNWAKTLEAHTPDDSAKAILMLRAAAKTLRELTPDEDQG' A
#
# COMPACT_ATOMS: atom_id res chain seq x y z
N MET A 1 4.29 20.96 -2.09
CA MET A 1 3.15 20.03 -2.27
C MET A 1 3.60 18.62 -2.67
N THR A 2 4.81 18.44 -3.23
CA THR A 2 5.34 17.17 -3.77
C THR A 2 5.83 16.13 -2.75
N ASP A 3 6.25 16.54 -1.55
CA ASP A 3 6.85 15.62 -0.56
C ASP A 3 5.83 14.65 0.09
N ILE A 4 4.60 15.13 0.36
CA ILE A 4 3.54 14.31 0.98
C ILE A 4 3.05 13.22 0.03
N HIS A 5 2.83 13.55 -1.25
CA HIS A 5 2.40 12.57 -2.25
C HIS A 5 3.48 11.50 -2.49
N THR A 6 4.75 11.91 -2.51
CA THR A 6 5.88 10.98 -2.63
C THR A 6 5.94 10.03 -1.43
N ARG A 7 5.85 10.55 -0.20
CA ARG A 7 5.88 9.73 1.02
C ARG A 7 4.71 8.75 1.11
N ALA A 8 3.51 9.17 0.73
CA ALA A 8 2.35 8.28 0.76
C ALA A 8 2.46 7.15 -0.29
N ARG A 9 3.12 7.39 -1.44
CA ARG A 9 3.46 6.31 -2.41
C ARG A 9 4.47 5.32 -1.84
N GLU A 10 5.57 5.82 -1.26
CA GLU A 10 6.58 4.97 -0.61
C GLU A 10 5.97 4.11 0.51
N GLN A 11 5.05 4.69 1.29
CA GLN A 11 4.31 3.94 2.32
C GLN A 11 3.39 2.88 1.71
N ALA A 12 2.67 3.21 0.64
CA ALA A 12 1.81 2.24 -0.05
C ALA A 12 2.62 1.04 -0.57
N ASP A 13 3.79 1.31 -1.16
CA ASP A 13 4.66 0.26 -1.68
C ASP A 13 5.29 -0.58 -0.57
N GLY A 14 5.66 0.04 0.56
CA GLY A 14 6.12 -0.67 1.75
C GLY A 14 5.06 -1.63 2.30
N LEU A 15 3.79 -1.20 2.36
CA LEU A 15 2.67 -2.03 2.81
C LEU A 15 2.41 -3.22 1.87
N ASP A 16 2.45 -2.99 0.55
CA ASP A 16 2.32 -4.06 -0.43
C ASP A 16 3.49 -5.06 -0.35
N ASN A 17 4.70 -4.60 -0.08
CA ASN A 17 5.85 -5.49 0.09
C ASN A 17 5.69 -6.38 1.34
N TRP A 18 5.17 -5.83 2.43
CA TRP A 18 4.81 -6.62 3.61
C TRP A 18 3.71 -7.64 3.31
N ALA A 19 2.68 -7.25 2.56
CA ALA A 19 1.62 -8.18 2.16
C ALA A 19 2.17 -9.35 1.32
N LYS A 20 3.06 -9.09 0.36
CA LYS A 20 3.74 -10.14 -0.44
C LYS A 20 4.61 -11.06 0.43
N THR A 21 5.31 -10.50 1.40
CA THR A 21 6.13 -11.28 2.34
C THR A 21 5.26 -12.25 3.15
N LEU A 22 4.12 -11.76 3.67
CA LEU A 22 3.19 -12.60 4.43
C LEU A 22 2.52 -13.66 3.55
N GLU A 23 2.16 -13.33 2.31
CA GLU A 23 1.64 -14.33 1.36
C GLU A 23 2.64 -15.44 1.06
N ALA A 24 3.93 -15.12 0.97
CA ALA A 24 4.97 -16.09 0.67
C ALA A 24 5.28 -17.04 1.83
N HIS A 25 5.12 -16.59 3.08
CA HIS A 25 5.58 -17.33 4.25
C HIS A 25 4.46 -17.85 5.14
N THR A 26 3.36 -17.13 5.28
CA THR A 26 2.27 -17.43 6.22
C THR A 26 0.89 -17.03 5.67
N PRO A 27 0.49 -17.50 4.48
CA PRO A 27 -0.70 -16.98 3.78
C PRO A 27 -2.01 -17.19 4.55
N ASP A 28 -2.20 -18.35 5.17
CA ASP A 28 -3.44 -18.70 5.87
C ASP A 28 -3.55 -17.97 7.22
N ASP A 29 -2.49 -18.05 8.03
CA ASP A 29 -2.42 -17.42 9.35
C ASP A 29 -2.47 -15.88 9.27
N SER A 30 -1.99 -15.32 8.16
CA SER A 30 -1.93 -13.87 7.96
C SER A 30 -2.99 -13.33 7.00
N ALA A 31 -3.96 -14.13 6.57
CA ALA A 31 -4.94 -13.74 5.54
C ALA A 31 -5.61 -12.39 5.83
N LYS A 32 -6.02 -12.16 7.09
CA LYS A 32 -6.61 -10.88 7.50
C LYS A 32 -5.62 -9.71 7.45
N ALA A 33 -4.38 -9.93 7.88
CA ALA A 33 -3.34 -8.90 7.84
C ALA A 33 -2.99 -8.53 6.40
N ILE A 34 -2.88 -9.52 5.50
CA ILE A 34 -2.64 -9.31 4.07
C ILE A 34 -3.74 -8.43 3.45
N LEU A 35 -5.02 -8.72 3.74
CA LEU A 35 -6.14 -7.91 3.27
C LEU A 35 -6.08 -6.46 3.80
N MET A 36 -5.75 -6.28 5.07
CA MET A 36 -5.64 -4.94 5.68
C MET A 36 -4.49 -4.13 5.09
N LEU A 37 -3.32 -4.75 4.89
CA LEU A 37 -2.16 -4.09 4.29
C LEU A 37 -2.45 -3.61 2.86
N ARG A 38 -3.08 -4.46 2.05
CA ARG A 38 -3.50 -4.11 0.69
C ARG A 38 -4.54 -3.00 0.67
N ALA A 39 -5.52 -3.04 1.56
CA ALA A 39 -6.52 -2.00 1.69
C ALA A 39 -5.88 -0.65 2.07
N ALA A 40 -4.95 -0.64 3.03
CA ALA A 40 -4.24 0.56 3.44
C ALA A 40 -3.35 1.12 2.31
N ALA A 41 -2.63 0.26 1.58
CA ALA A 41 -1.84 0.66 0.42
C ALA A 41 -2.71 1.30 -0.67
N LYS A 42 -3.89 0.71 -0.94
CA LYS A 42 -4.87 1.28 -1.87
C LYS A 42 -5.34 2.67 -1.43
N THR A 43 -5.73 2.83 -0.17
CA THR A 43 -6.17 4.13 0.37
C THR A 43 -5.09 5.21 0.19
N LEU A 44 -3.82 4.90 0.47
CA LEU A 44 -2.73 5.86 0.31
C LEU A 44 -2.52 6.28 -1.14
N ARG A 45 -2.71 5.37 -2.11
CA ARG A 45 -2.67 5.69 -3.54
C ARG A 45 -3.84 6.58 -3.96
N GLU A 46 -5.04 6.30 -3.46
CA GLU A 46 -6.24 7.11 -3.73
C GLU A 46 -6.17 8.52 -3.13
N LEU A 47 -5.47 8.68 -1.99
CA LEU A 47 -5.17 9.98 -1.39
C LEU A 47 -4.03 10.72 -2.10
N THR A 48 -3.33 10.06 -3.02
CA THR A 48 -2.26 10.64 -3.83
C THR A 48 -2.54 10.50 -5.32
N PRO A 49 -3.71 10.98 -5.80
CA PRO A 49 -4.00 10.96 -7.22
C PRO A 49 -2.85 11.68 -7.92
N ASP A 50 -2.26 11.04 -8.93
CA ASP A 50 -1.33 11.73 -9.81
C ASP A 50 -2.04 12.99 -10.31
N GLU A 51 -1.46 14.15 -10.04
CA GLU A 51 -1.81 15.37 -10.75
C GLU A 51 -1.36 15.19 -12.20
N ASP A 52 -2.07 14.35 -12.94
CA ASP A 52 -2.04 14.31 -14.40
C ASP A 52 -3.45 14.64 -14.91
N GLN A 53 -3.65 15.96 -15.02
CA GLN A 53 -4.21 16.66 -16.18
C GLN A 53 -5.63 16.30 -16.62
N GLY A 54 -6.56 17.13 -16.15
CA GLY A 54 -7.60 17.74 -16.99
C GLY A 54 -7.42 19.26 -16.96
#